data_AF-A0A2D5YYG5-F1
#
_entry.id   AF-A0A2D5YYG5-F1
#
_cell.length_a   1.000
_cell.length_b   1.000
_cell.length_c   1.000
_cell.angle_alpha   90.00
_cell.angle_beta   90.00
_cell.angle_gamma   90.00
#
_symmetry.space_group_name_H-M   'P 1'
#
loop_
_entity.id
_entity.type
_entity.pdbx_description
1 polymer ?
#
loop_
_entity_poly.entity_id
_entity_poly.type
_entity_poly.pdbx_seq_one_letter_code
_entity_poly.pdbx_strand_id
1 'polypeptide(L)'
;MFDSPDHVITIIGRGHSGTRAISKTLHDSGVFMGEPQNPSSDLIPPEDMYEACRVMAHHVKYRGDMRWDLAKLHTMPIDPAFTRLIESFLSSVIASDAAWRGWKIPETTLCYPWIARLFPDIRYIHWVRDPRDGILNGHTTDDLARFGVPYPRTDNIYLQRAISWKYQAQIMADTPRPRRMLRVRLEDFVTRQQATLTRLQRFLGFPLEAISVRPQVVGRWRRNPQPVHFNFYQAELRSHGYLRGPRRTAQLRQGAGS
;
A
#
# COMPACT_ATOMS: atom_id res chain seq x y z
N MET A 1 -2.72 -1.53 -23.34
CA MET A 1 -2.30 -0.43 -22.42
C MET A 1 -3.37 0.67 -22.39
N PHE A 2 -3.41 1.51 -21.36
CA PHE A 2 -4.45 2.55 -21.20
C PHE A 2 -4.26 3.74 -22.15
N ASP A 3 -5.31 4.13 -22.87
CA ASP A 3 -5.29 5.29 -23.78
C ASP A 3 -5.24 6.65 -23.05
N SER A 4 -5.61 6.68 -21.78
CA SER A 4 -5.62 7.91 -20.94
C SER A 4 -5.08 7.62 -19.54
N PRO A 5 -3.76 7.40 -19.40
CA PRO A 5 -3.15 6.99 -18.14
C PRO A 5 -3.31 8.04 -17.03
N ASP A 6 -3.44 9.32 -17.39
CA ASP A 6 -3.61 10.45 -16.47
C ASP A 6 -4.89 10.38 -15.61
N HIS A 7 -5.90 9.64 -16.09
CA HIS A 7 -7.19 9.42 -15.44
C HIS A 7 -7.37 7.99 -14.90
N VAL A 8 -6.26 7.28 -14.72
CA VAL A 8 -6.24 5.96 -14.09
C VAL A 8 -5.65 6.06 -12.70
N ILE A 9 -6.33 5.46 -11.71
CA ILE A 9 -5.92 5.46 -10.31
C ILE A 9 -5.71 4.02 -9.84
N THR A 10 -4.60 3.75 -9.16
CA THR A 10 -4.45 2.52 -8.37
C THR A 10 -4.22 2.83 -6.91
N ILE A 11 -4.84 2.03 -6.04
CA ILE A 11 -4.62 2.06 -4.60
C ILE A 11 -3.68 0.92 -4.24
N ILE A 12 -2.50 1.27 -3.74
CA ILE A 12 -1.52 0.33 -3.21
C ILE A 12 -1.41 0.49 -1.69
N GLY A 13 -1.08 -0.60 -1.01
CA GLY A 13 -0.97 -0.66 0.43
C GLY A 13 -1.25 -2.08 0.93
N ARG A 14 -0.64 -2.44 2.06
CA ARG A 14 -0.78 -3.77 2.64
C ARG A 14 -2.23 -4.06 3.03
N GLY A 15 -2.66 -5.32 2.91
CA GLY A 15 -3.97 -5.78 3.39
C GLY A 15 -4.25 -5.36 4.83
N HIS A 16 -5.50 -5.12 5.22
CA HIS A 16 -5.86 -4.51 6.52
C HIS A 16 -5.30 -3.11 6.80
N SER A 17 -4.73 -2.39 5.82
CA SER A 17 -4.39 -0.96 6.00
C SER A 17 -5.61 -0.03 5.92
N GLY A 18 -6.80 -0.56 5.63
CA GLY A 18 -8.03 0.23 5.49
C GLY A 18 -8.23 0.83 4.08
N THR A 19 -7.61 0.23 3.05
CA THR A 19 -7.69 0.66 1.65
C THR A 19 -9.12 0.68 1.08
N ARG A 20 -10.07 -0.06 1.69
CA ARG A 20 -11.51 0.03 1.37
C ARG A 20 -12.05 1.46 1.52
N ALA A 21 -11.57 2.22 2.50
CA ALA A 21 -12.05 3.58 2.75
C ALA A 21 -11.81 4.48 1.52
N ILE A 22 -10.58 4.48 0.99
CA ILE A 22 -10.28 5.26 -0.21
C ILE A 22 -10.92 4.69 -1.47
N SER A 23 -11.02 3.37 -1.61
CA SER A 23 -11.73 2.76 -2.74
C SER A 23 -13.19 3.16 -2.79
N LYS A 24 -13.87 3.19 -1.63
CA LYS A 24 -15.26 3.65 -1.54
C LYS A 24 -15.40 5.13 -1.83
N THR A 25 -14.50 5.97 -1.28
CA THR A 25 -14.49 7.41 -1.61
C THR A 25 -14.36 7.63 -3.12
N LEU A 26 -13.46 6.93 -3.81
CA LEU A 26 -13.30 7.07 -5.26
C LEU A 26 -14.56 6.62 -6.02
N HIS A 27 -15.11 5.46 -5.66
CA HIS A 27 -16.36 4.97 -6.26
C HIS A 27 -17.52 5.96 -6.08
N ASP A 28 -17.76 6.43 -4.85
CA ASP A 28 -18.82 7.39 -4.55
C ASP A 28 -18.58 8.75 -5.25
N SER A 29 -17.34 9.05 -5.64
CA SER A 29 -16.95 10.24 -6.42
C SER A 29 -16.98 10.02 -7.94
N GLY A 30 -17.54 8.91 -8.42
CA GLY A 30 -17.72 8.64 -9.85
C GLY A 30 -16.54 7.97 -10.57
N VAL A 31 -15.55 7.42 -9.84
CA VAL A 31 -14.48 6.62 -10.46
C VAL A 31 -14.95 5.19 -10.68
N PHE A 32 -14.82 4.68 -11.90
CA PHE A 32 -15.05 3.27 -12.20
C PHE A 32 -13.88 2.43 -11.64
N MET A 33 -14.11 1.70 -10.55
CA MET A 33 -13.07 0.96 -9.80
C MET A 33 -12.90 -0.50 -10.27
N GLY A 34 -13.36 -0.81 -11.49
CA GLY A 34 -13.41 -2.16 -12.06
C GLY A 34 -14.60 -2.98 -11.57
N GLU A 35 -14.94 -4.02 -12.32
CA GLU A 35 -16.05 -4.93 -12.03
C GLU A 35 -15.66 -6.38 -12.40
N PRO A 36 -16.05 -7.40 -11.61
CA PRO A 36 -16.75 -7.33 -10.32
C PRO A 36 -15.86 -6.89 -9.14
N GLN A 37 -16.50 -6.43 -8.05
CA GLN A 37 -15.82 -6.13 -6.79
C GLN A 37 -16.36 -6.98 -5.63
N ASN A 38 -15.47 -7.38 -4.72
CA ASN A 38 -15.86 -8.06 -3.48
C ASN A 38 -16.35 -7.05 -2.40
N PRO A 39 -16.87 -7.50 -1.24
CA PRO A 39 -17.32 -6.59 -0.16
C PRO A 39 -16.22 -5.69 0.44
N SER A 40 -14.94 -5.99 0.20
CA SER A 40 -13.78 -5.17 0.59
C SER A 40 -13.38 -4.15 -0.49
N SER A 41 -14.18 -4.03 -1.55
CA SER A 41 -13.92 -3.22 -2.75
C SER A 41 -12.64 -3.62 -3.46
N ASP A 42 -12.24 -4.89 -3.39
CA ASP A 42 -11.18 -5.43 -4.25
C ASP A 42 -11.74 -5.81 -5.61
N LEU A 43 -11.02 -5.49 -6.67
CA LEU A 43 -11.27 -6.03 -8.01
C LEU A 43 -11.03 -7.55 -7.99
N ILE A 44 -12.00 -8.30 -8.47
CA ILE A 44 -12.01 -9.76 -8.53
C ILE A 44 -12.48 -10.20 -9.94
N PRO A 45 -12.18 -11.43 -10.40
CA PRO A 45 -11.50 -12.54 -9.71
C PRO A 45 -9.98 -12.28 -9.54
N PRO A 46 -9.36 -12.62 -8.39
CA PRO A 46 -8.00 -12.17 -8.04
C PRO A 46 -6.86 -13.07 -8.55
N GLU A 47 -7.17 -14.20 -9.17
CA GLU A 47 -6.24 -15.29 -9.47
C GLU A 47 -5.10 -14.83 -10.38
N ASP A 48 -5.40 -14.08 -11.43
CA ASP A 48 -4.37 -13.55 -12.34
C ASP A 48 -3.45 -12.56 -11.64
N MET A 49 -3.96 -11.74 -10.71
CA MET A 49 -3.13 -10.87 -9.88
C MET A 49 -2.23 -11.70 -8.95
N TYR A 50 -2.73 -12.79 -8.38
CA TYR A 50 -1.93 -13.68 -7.54
C TYR A 50 -0.83 -14.37 -8.33
N GLU A 51 -1.13 -14.86 -9.52
CA GLU A 51 -0.15 -15.47 -10.40
C GLU A 51 0.88 -14.45 -10.89
N ALA A 52 0.46 -13.23 -11.23
CA ALA A 52 1.38 -12.14 -11.57
C ALA A 52 2.36 -11.85 -10.41
N CYS A 53 1.90 -11.88 -9.16
CA CYS A 53 2.77 -11.76 -8.00
C CYS A 53 3.79 -12.91 -7.92
N ARG A 54 3.38 -14.16 -8.19
CA ARG A 54 4.28 -15.32 -8.22
C ARG A 54 5.32 -15.17 -9.31
N VAL A 55 4.91 -14.83 -10.54
CA VAL A 55 5.81 -14.61 -11.69
C VAL A 55 6.92 -13.63 -11.30
N MET A 56 6.57 -12.45 -10.77
CA MET A 56 7.57 -11.47 -10.32
C MET A 56 8.45 -12.01 -9.17
N ALA A 57 7.85 -12.71 -8.21
CA ALA A 57 8.54 -13.21 -7.02
C ALA A 57 9.64 -14.24 -7.33
N HIS A 58 9.59 -14.95 -8.47
CA HIS A 58 10.68 -15.84 -8.91
C HIS A 58 12.04 -15.11 -9.02
N HIS A 59 12.03 -13.79 -9.17
CA HIS A 59 13.24 -12.98 -9.27
C HIS A 59 13.67 -12.35 -7.94
N VAL A 60 12.89 -12.53 -6.87
CA VAL A 60 13.17 -12.03 -5.52
C VAL A 60 14.06 -13.02 -4.79
N LYS A 61 15.18 -12.54 -4.23
CA LYS A 61 16.09 -13.39 -3.43
C LYS A 61 16.08 -12.97 -1.98
N TYR A 62 15.82 -13.91 -1.07
CA TYR A 62 15.99 -13.67 0.36
C TYR A 62 17.49 -13.62 0.70
N ARG A 63 17.91 -12.59 1.44
CA ARG A 63 19.33 -12.37 1.82
C ARG A 63 19.63 -12.70 3.28
N GLY A 64 18.63 -13.14 4.05
CA GLY A 64 18.73 -13.25 5.51
C GLY A 64 18.20 -11.99 6.21
N ASP A 65 18.06 -12.06 7.53
CA ASP A 65 17.70 -10.93 8.41
C ASP A 65 16.50 -10.09 7.97
N MET A 66 15.46 -10.72 7.40
CA MET A 66 14.27 -10.03 6.86
C MET A 66 14.64 -8.98 5.80
N ARG A 67 15.60 -9.31 4.93
CA ARG A 67 16.00 -8.50 3.78
C ARG A 67 15.87 -9.30 2.49
N TRP A 68 15.38 -8.64 1.45
CA TRP A 68 15.23 -9.21 0.11
C TRP A 68 16.06 -8.39 -0.89
N ASP A 69 16.60 -9.06 -1.90
CA ASP A 69 17.20 -8.40 -3.06
C ASP A 69 16.14 -8.25 -4.15
N LEU A 70 15.79 -6.99 -4.41
CA LEU A 70 14.81 -6.56 -5.39
C LEU A 70 15.46 -5.88 -6.61
N ALA A 71 16.80 -5.72 -6.62
CA ALA A 71 17.49 -4.83 -7.54
C ALA A 71 17.24 -5.19 -9.01
N LYS A 72 17.19 -6.49 -9.32
CA LYS A 72 16.91 -6.97 -10.68
C LYS A 72 15.53 -6.55 -11.19
N LEU A 73 14.53 -6.45 -10.33
CA LEU A 73 13.15 -6.11 -10.72
C LEU A 73 13.05 -4.75 -11.40
N HIS A 74 13.98 -3.83 -11.11
CA HIS A 74 13.96 -2.47 -11.61
C HIS A 74 14.56 -2.31 -13.02
N THR A 75 15.41 -3.23 -13.45
CA THR A 75 16.18 -3.10 -14.70
C THR A 75 15.96 -4.23 -15.69
N MET A 76 15.63 -5.44 -15.22
CA MET A 76 15.43 -6.58 -16.10
C MET A 76 14.21 -6.41 -17.01
N PRO A 77 14.14 -7.07 -18.18
CA PRO A 77 12.89 -7.16 -18.94
C PRO A 77 11.76 -7.71 -18.08
N ILE A 78 10.56 -7.12 -18.19
CA ILE A 78 9.36 -7.65 -17.53
C ILE A 78 8.96 -8.94 -18.25
N ASP A 79 8.69 -10.00 -17.49
CA ASP A 79 8.26 -11.26 -18.06
C ASP A 79 6.94 -11.08 -18.84
N PRO A 80 6.84 -11.48 -20.12
CA PRO A 80 5.60 -11.38 -20.89
C PRO A 80 4.39 -12.06 -20.23
N ALA A 81 4.60 -13.12 -19.43
CA ALA A 81 3.54 -13.74 -18.65
C ALA A 81 2.94 -12.79 -17.63
N PHE A 82 3.77 -11.99 -16.96
CA PHE A 82 3.31 -10.97 -16.03
C PHE A 82 2.40 -9.95 -16.73
N THR A 83 2.82 -9.43 -17.88
CA THR A 83 2.03 -8.46 -18.64
C THR A 83 0.66 -9.04 -19.03
N ARG A 84 0.62 -10.26 -19.57
CA ARG A 84 -0.66 -10.91 -19.93
C ARG A 84 -1.59 -11.09 -18.73
N LEU A 85 -1.06 -11.52 -17.59
CA LEU A 85 -1.84 -11.71 -16.36
C LEU A 85 -2.40 -10.38 -15.84
N ILE A 86 -1.60 -9.32 -15.86
CA ILE A 86 -2.07 -7.99 -15.44
C ILE A 86 -3.11 -7.42 -16.40
N GLU A 87 -2.94 -7.60 -17.72
CA GLU A 87 -3.95 -7.17 -18.71
C GLU A 87 -5.26 -7.94 -18.57
N SER A 88 -5.18 -9.25 -18.32
CA SER A 88 -6.36 -10.09 -18.04
C SER A 88 -7.08 -9.65 -16.77
N PHE A 89 -6.35 -9.48 -15.66
CA PHE A 89 -6.89 -9.01 -14.38
C PHE A 89 -7.54 -7.62 -14.49
N LEU A 90 -6.93 -6.71 -15.25
CA LEU A 90 -7.42 -5.34 -15.43
C LEU A 90 -8.38 -5.18 -16.61
N SER A 91 -8.84 -6.27 -17.24
CA SER A 91 -9.61 -6.23 -18.48
C SER A 91 -10.84 -5.32 -18.39
N SER A 92 -11.63 -5.39 -17.31
CA SER A 92 -12.80 -4.52 -17.13
C SER A 92 -12.43 -3.05 -16.96
N VAL A 93 -11.31 -2.75 -16.28
CA VAL A 93 -10.79 -1.39 -16.12
C VAL A 93 -10.26 -0.84 -17.45
N ILE A 94 -9.59 -1.68 -18.24
CA ILE A 94 -9.04 -1.30 -19.55
C ILE A 94 -10.16 -1.04 -20.55
N ALA A 95 -11.19 -1.89 -20.57
CA ALA A 95 -12.30 -1.82 -21.53
C ALA A 95 -13.33 -0.71 -21.24
N SER A 96 -13.36 -0.17 -20.01
CA SER A 96 -14.31 0.87 -19.63
C SER A 96 -14.02 2.20 -20.34
N ASP A 97 -15.09 2.88 -20.77
CA ASP A 97 -15.12 4.23 -21.34
C ASP A 97 -15.33 5.32 -20.28
N ALA A 98 -15.39 4.95 -18.99
CA ALA A 98 -15.56 5.90 -17.89
C ALA A 98 -14.43 6.94 -17.88
N ALA A 99 -14.78 8.19 -17.60
CA ALA A 99 -13.84 9.31 -17.59
C ALA A 99 -12.68 9.10 -16.59
N TRP A 100 -12.98 8.50 -15.43
CA TRP A 100 -12.01 8.11 -14.43
C TRP A 100 -12.13 6.61 -14.14
N ARG A 101 -11.00 5.93 -14.13
CA ARG A 101 -10.91 4.48 -13.96
C ARG A 101 -9.90 4.13 -12.89
N GLY A 102 -10.01 2.96 -12.30
CA GLY A 102 -9.04 2.51 -11.35
C GLY A 102 -9.25 1.09 -10.88
N TRP A 103 -8.32 0.63 -10.07
CA TRP A 103 -8.44 -0.65 -9.40
C TRP A 103 -7.85 -0.58 -7.99
N LYS A 104 -8.26 -1.54 -7.19
CA LYS A 104 -7.70 -1.77 -5.87
C LYS A 104 -7.71 -3.25 -5.58
N ILE A 105 -6.55 -3.74 -5.13
CA ILE A 105 -6.38 -5.03 -4.46
C ILE A 105 -5.01 -4.99 -3.73
N PRO A 106 -4.88 -5.39 -2.45
CA PRO A 106 -3.64 -5.25 -1.69
C PRO A 106 -2.40 -5.86 -2.37
N GLU A 107 -2.60 -6.94 -3.11
CA GLU A 107 -1.62 -7.73 -3.84
C GLU A 107 -0.91 -6.92 -4.93
N THR A 108 -1.52 -5.85 -5.44
CA THR A 108 -0.83 -4.89 -6.33
C THR A 108 0.45 -4.35 -5.68
N THR A 109 0.52 -4.29 -4.34
CA THR A 109 1.73 -3.91 -3.60
C THR A 109 2.83 -4.97 -3.70
N LEU A 110 2.49 -6.26 -3.74
CA LEU A 110 3.46 -7.36 -3.80
C LEU A 110 4.18 -7.40 -5.15
N CYS A 111 3.52 -7.00 -6.23
CA CYS A 111 4.09 -6.89 -7.57
C CYS A 111 4.38 -5.45 -8.03
N TYR A 112 4.36 -4.50 -7.08
CA TYR A 112 4.50 -3.08 -7.34
C TYR A 112 5.71 -2.67 -8.20
N PRO A 113 6.91 -3.27 -8.06
CA PRO A 113 8.07 -2.91 -8.89
C PRO A 113 7.81 -2.99 -10.39
N TRP A 114 7.03 -3.98 -10.84
CA TRP A 114 6.69 -4.15 -12.25
C TRP A 114 5.41 -3.39 -12.64
N ILE A 115 4.44 -3.26 -11.73
CA ILE A 115 3.27 -2.39 -11.95
C ILE A 115 3.69 -0.93 -12.19
N ALA A 116 4.66 -0.42 -11.42
CA ALA A 116 5.20 0.93 -11.58
C ALA A 116 5.90 1.15 -12.93
N ARG A 117 6.47 0.08 -13.51
CA ARG A 117 7.15 0.13 -14.81
C ARG A 117 6.19 -0.03 -15.98
N LEU A 118 5.13 -0.84 -15.84
CA LEU A 118 4.08 -0.96 -16.85
C LEU A 118 3.21 0.30 -16.94
N PHE A 119 2.96 0.97 -15.81
CA PHE A 119 2.04 2.09 -15.73
C PHE A 119 2.68 3.34 -15.09
N PRO A 120 3.77 3.88 -15.66
CA PRO A 120 4.55 4.95 -15.00
C PRO A 120 3.77 6.27 -14.81
N ASP A 121 2.74 6.51 -15.63
CA ASP A 121 2.01 7.78 -15.68
C ASP A 121 0.66 7.80 -14.96
N ILE A 122 0.21 6.66 -14.44
CA ILE A 122 -1.05 6.62 -13.66
C ILE A 122 -0.87 7.25 -12.28
N ARG A 123 -1.99 7.47 -11.58
CA ARG A 123 -2.00 8.02 -10.23
C ARG A 123 -1.98 6.91 -9.20
N TYR A 124 -0.93 6.89 -8.38
CA TYR A 124 -0.78 5.95 -7.26
C TYR A 124 -1.21 6.61 -5.96
N ILE A 125 -2.21 6.02 -5.29
CA ILE A 125 -2.50 6.33 -3.89
C ILE A 125 -1.82 5.26 -3.03
N HIS A 126 -0.72 5.63 -2.38
CA HIS A 126 -0.04 4.78 -1.41
C HIS A 126 -0.71 4.95 -0.04
N TRP A 127 -1.58 4.00 0.30
CA TRP A 127 -2.33 3.97 1.52
C TRP A 127 -1.56 3.26 2.63
N VAL A 128 -1.21 3.99 3.69
CA VAL A 128 -0.43 3.47 4.81
C VAL A 128 -1.25 3.48 6.11
N ARG A 129 -0.91 2.55 7.00
CA ARG A 129 -1.47 2.44 8.35
C ARG A 129 -0.35 2.11 9.33
N ASP A 130 -0.52 2.44 10.60
CA ASP A 130 0.38 1.96 11.65
C ASP A 130 0.50 0.42 11.57
N PRO A 131 1.72 -0.14 11.35
CA PRO A 131 1.90 -1.59 11.20
C PRO A 131 1.33 -2.38 12.37
N ARG A 132 1.40 -1.82 13.59
CA ARG A 132 0.90 -2.47 14.80
C ARG A 132 -0.61 -2.69 14.75
N ASP A 133 -1.35 -1.79 14.12
CA ASP A 133 -2.79 -1.97 13.85
C ASP A 133 -3.05 -2.87 12.64
N GLY A 134 -2.17 -2.79 11.64
CA GLY A 134 -2.28 -3.58 10.42
C GLY A 134 -2.27 -5.08 10.73
N ILE A 135 -1.33 -5.54 11.55
CA ILE A 135 -1.10 -6.98 11.78
C ILE A 135 -2.10 -7.66 12.72
N LEU A 136 -3.07 -6.94 13.28
CA LEU A 136 -4.02 -7.52 14.24
C LEU A 136 -4.92 -8.59 13.62
N ASN A 137 -5.29 -8.42 12.35
CA ASN A 137 -6.19 -9.32 11.62
C ASN A 137 -5.48 -9.98 10.43
N GLY A 138 -5.98 -11.16 10.06
CA GLY A 138 -5.38 -12.00 9.02
C GLY A 138 -5.80 -11.62 7.61
N HIS A 139 -4.83 -11.52 6.70
CA HIS A 139 -5.00 -11.29 5.26
C HIS A 139 -4.34 -12.40 4.45
N THR A 140 -4.74 -12.60 3.19
CA THR A 140 -4.07 -13.60 2.34
C THR A 140 -2.61 -13.24 2.05
N THR A 141 -2.27 -11.94 1.98
CA THR A 141 -0.88 -11.46 1.84
C THR A 141 0.01 -11.67 3.07
N ASP A 142 -0.50 -12.22 4.17
CA ASP A 142 0.30 -12.47 5.38
C ASP A 142 1.32 -13.59 5.17
N ASP A 143 0.97 -14.63 4.40
CA ASP A 143 1.89 -15.70 4.06
C ASP A 143 2.53 -15.45 2.69
N LEU A 144 3.72 -14.85 2.71
CA LEU A 144 4.52 -14.54 1.51
C LEU A 144 4.80 -15.78 0.63
N ALA A 145 4.82 -16.99 1.21
CA ALA A 145 5.06 -18.21 0.46
C ALA A 145 3.92 -18.53 -0.52
N ARG A 146 2.70 -18.05 -0.24
CA ARG A 146 1.57 -18.15 -1.18
C ARG A 146 1.81 -17.36 -2.48
N PHE A 147 2.76 -16.44 -2.47
CA PHE A 147 3.13 -15.63 -3.63
C PHE A 147 4.54 -15.95 -4.12
N GLY A 148 5.13 -17.07 -3.70
CA GLY A 148 6.47 -17.48 -4.13
C GLY A 148 7.63 -16.68 -3.51
N VAL A 149 7.36 -15.83 -2.52
CA VAL A 149 8.41 -15.01 -1.88
C VAL A 149 9.03 -15.77 -0.70
N PRO A 150 10.35 -16.07 -0.73
CA PRO A 150 11.02 -16.76 0.37
C PRO A 150 11.15 -15.85 1.61
N TYR A 151 10.91 -16.40 2.80
CA TYR A 151 11.03 -15.68 4.08
C TYR A 151 11.17 -16.67 5.25
N PRO A 152 11.67 -16.25 6.43
CA PRO A 152 11.81 -17.13 7.58
C PRO A 152 10.44 -17.55 8.11
N ARG A 153 10.20 -18.85 8.22
CA ARG A 153 8.96 -19.40 8.81
C ARG A 153 8.95 -19.17 10.32
N THR A 154 7.75 -18.98 10.87
CA THR A 154 7.53 -18.79 12.30
C THR A 154 6.11 -19.22 12.66
N ASP A 155 5.94 -19.78 13.86
CA ASP A 155 4.63 -20.12 14.42
C ASP A 155 3.95 -18.91 15.07
N ASN A 156 4.68 -17.80 15.27
CA ASN A 156 4.10 -16.56 15.77
C ASN A 156 3.39 -15.82 14.63
N ILE A 157 2.06 -15.89 14.63
CA ILE A 157 1.21 -15.26 13.60
C ILE A 157 1.43 -13.74 13.48
N TYR A 158 1.67 -13.03 14.58
CA TYR A 158 1.95 -11.59 14.54
C TYR A 158 3.31 -11.30 13.91
N LEU A 159 4.32 -12.15 14.20
CA LEU A 159 5.64 -12.03 13.58
C LEU A 159 5.56 -12.36 12.08
N GLN A 160 4.83 -13.39 11.65
CA GLN A 160 4.60 -13.69 10.24
C GLN A 160 4.00 -12.48 9.50
N ARG A 161 2.93 -11.90 10.06
CA ARG A 161 2.29 -10.70 9.51
C ARG A 161 3.23 -9.50 9.48
N ALA A 162 4.07 -9.36 10.50
CA ALA A 162 5.05 -8.30 10.58
C ALA A 162 6.16 -8.45 9.53
N ILE A 163 6.61 -9.68 9.27
CA ILE A 163 7.56 -10.00 8.20
C ILE A 163 6.95 -9.68 6.83
N SER A 164 5.70 -10.07 6.57
CA SER A 164 4.99 -9.71 5.33
C SER A 164 4.87 -8.19 5.16
N TRP A 165 4.52 -7.47 6.23
CA TRP A 165 4.50 -6.02 6.20
C TRP A 165 5.90 -5.44 5.90
N LYS A 166 6.96 -5.99 6.50
CA LYS A 166 8.34 -5.51 6.30
C LYS A 166 8.78 -5.69 4.85
N TYR A 167 8.44 -6.82 4.23
CA TYR A 167 8.67 -7.08 2.81
C TYR A 167 8.00 -6.02 1.93
N GLN A 168 6.71 -5.75 2.16
CA GLN A 168 5.96 -4.74 1.40
C GLN A 168 6.50 -3.32 1.64
N ALA A 169 6.94 -3.00 2.86
CA ALA A 169 7.61 -1.74 3.15
C ALA A 169 8.94 -1.61 2.40
N GLN A 170 9.71 -2.70 2.30
CA GLN A 170 10.95 -2.71 1.52
C GLN A 170 10.67 -2.56 0.01
N ILE A 171 9.66 -3.25 -0.54
CA ILE A 171 9.23 -3.06 -1.93
C ILE A 171 8.97 -1.57 -2.21
N MET A 172 8.22 -0.90 -1.33
CA MET A 172 7.90 0.52 -1.48
C MET A 172 9.11 1.44 -1.34
N ALA A 173 10.12 1.05 -0.55
CA ALA A 173 11.32 1.84 -0.33
C ALA A 173 12.35 1.69 -1.47
N ASP A 174 12.50 0.47 -2.00
CA ASP A 174 13.51 0.14 -2.99
C ASP A 174 13.04 0.43 -4.43
N THR A 175 11.73 0.47 -4.65
CA THR A 175 11.16 0.79 -5.97
C THR A 175 11.21 2.30 -6.25
N PRO A 176 11.76 2.72 -7.41
CA PRO A 176 11.72 4.12 -7.83
C PRO A 176 10.29 4.67 -7.80
N ARG A 177 10.10 5.79 -7.11
CA ARG A 177 8.78 6.40 -6.93
C ARG A 177 8.25 6.94 -8.28
N PRO A 178 7.05 6.51 -8.74
CA PRO A 178 6.35 7.07 -9.87
C PRO A 178 6.11 8.57 -9.72
N ARG A 179 6.04 9.26 -10.86
CA ARG A 179 5.85 10.71 -10.93
C ARG A 179 4.59 11.16 -10.17
N ARG A 180 3.51 10.39 -10.24
CA ARG A 180 2.21 10.72 -9.65
C ARG A 180 1.86 9.77 -8.53
N MET A 181 2.50 9.92 -7.38
CA MET A 181 2.13 9.21 -6.16
C MET A 181 1.79 10.17 -5.04
N LEU A 182 0.66 9.91 -4.36
CA LEU A 182 0.33 10.53 -3.07
C LEU A 182 0.27 9.47 -1.97
N ARG A 183 1.02 9.69 -0.89
CA ARG A 183 0.92 8.87 0.33
C ARG A 183 -0.18 9.42 1.25
N VAL A 184 -1.03 8.54 1.75
CA VAL A 184 -2.13 8.88 2.67
C VAL A 184 -2.13 7.92 3.84
N ARG A 185 -2.19 8.46 5.06
CA ARG A 185 -2.32 7.66 6.29
C ARG A 185 -3.79 7.45 6.59
N LEU A 186 -4.18 6.22 6.92
CA LEU A 186 -5.52 5.91 7.41
C LEU A 186 -5.88 6.82 8.59
N GLU A 187 -4.95 7.03 9.50
CA GLU A 187 -5.12 7.81 10.73
C GLU A 187 -5.44 9.26 10.42
N ASP A 188 -4.80 9.85 9.40
CA ASP A 188 -5.10 11.21 8.94
C ASP A 188 -6.47 11.28 8.27
N PHE A 189 -6.79 10.29 7.43
CA PHE A 189 -8.09 10.21 6.77
C PHE A 189 -9.22 10.09 7.78
N VAL A 190 -9.03 9.36 8.87
CA VAL A 190 -10.04 9.15 9.91
C VAL A 190 -10.14 10.35 10.87
N THR A 191 -9.01 10.93 11.29
CA THR A 191 -9.00 11.98 12.34
C THR A 191 -9.06 13.40 11.79
N ARG A 192 -8.69 13.59 10.51
CA ARG A 192 -8.62 14.89 9.83
C ARG A 192 -9.13 14.75 8.40
N GLN A 193 -10.33 14.17 8.25
CA GLN A 193 -10.87 13.74 6.95
C GLN A 193 -10.93 14.88 5.95
N GLN A 194 -11.53 16.02 6.30
CA GLN A 194 -11.66 17.16 5.39
C GLN A 194 -10.31 17.62 4.83
N ALA A 195 -9.31 17.83 5.69
CA ALA A 195 -7.97 18.24 5.27
C ALA A 195 -7.29 17.17 4.39
N THR A 196 -7.56 15.89 4.66
CA THR A 196 -7.03 14.77 3.85
C THR A 196 -7.71 14.71 2.48
N LEU A 197 -9.03 14.88 2.41
CA LEU A 197 -9.79 14.95 1.16
C LEU A 197 -9.37 16.15 0.30
N THR A 198 -9.19 17.33 0.89
CA THR A 198 -8.67 18.50 0.15
C THR A 198 -7.32 18.21 -0.50
N ARG A 199 -6.41 17.50 0.19
CA ARG A 199 -5.11 17.12 -0.38
C ARG A 199 -5.25 16.07 -1.49
N LEU A 200 -6.14 15.11 -1.33
CA LEU A 200 -6.46 14.11 -2.35
C LEU A 200 -7.08 14.76 -3.60
N GLN A 201 -8.07 15.64 -3.43
CA GLN A 201 -8.71 16.38 -4.52
C GLN A 201 -7.69 17.19 -5.32
N ARG A 202 -6.77 17.91 -4.65
CA ARG A 202 -5.69 18.64 -5.34
C ARG A 202 -4.79 17.69 -6.14
N PHE A 203 -4.50 16.52 -5.59
CA PHE A 203 -3.66 15.53 -6.28
C PHE A 203 -4.38 14.90 -7.47
N LEU A 204 -5.67 14.59 -7.34
CA LEU A 204 -6.45 13.89 -8.35
C LEU A 204 -7.02 14.81 -9.43
N GLY A 205 -7.33 16.06 -9.09
CA GLY A 205 -7.88 17.05 -10.01
C GLY A 205 -9.41 17.07 -10.13
N PHE A 206 -10.13 16.40 -9.22
CA PHE A 206 -11.59 16.40 -9.19
C PHE A 206 -12.12 16.38 -7.74
N PRO A 207 -13.39 16.78 -7.50
CA PRO A 207 -14.03 16.72 -6.18
C PRO A 207 -14.13 15.29 -5.64
N LEU A 208 -14.07 15.12 -4.31
CA LEU A 208 -14.21 13.82 -3.68
C LEU A 208 -15.32 13.83 -2.63
N GLU A 209 -16.11 12.77 -2.63
CA GLU A 209 -17.14 12.54 -1.64
C GLU A 209 -16.55 12.11 -0.29
N ALA A 210 -17.09 12.69 0.78
CA ALA A 210 -16.79 12.25 2.13
C ALA A 210 -17.57 10.96 2.45
N ILE A 211 -16.92 10.03 3.15
CA ILE A 211 -17.57 8.81 3.63
C ILE A 211 -17.60 8.80 5.16
N SER A 212 -18.55 8.07 5.74
CA SER A 212 -18.52 7.83 7.18
C SER A 212 -17.28 7.02 7.59
N VAL A 213 -16.56 7.51 8.60
CA VAL A 213 -15.36 6.87 9.16
C VAL A 213 -15.58 6.51 10.62
N ARG A 214 -14.92 5.45 11.08
CA ARG A 214 -15.00 4.97 12.48
C ARG A 214 -13.70 5.28 13.22
N PRO A 215 -13.63 6.30 14.09
CA PRO A 215 -12.40 6.65 14.81
C PRO A 215 -11.76 5.49 15.59
N GLN A 216 -12.57 4.53 16.03
CA GLN A 216 -12.15 3.37 16.82
C GLN A 216 -11.21 2.41 16.06
N VAL A 217 -11.07 2.56 14.74
CA VAL A 217 -10.13 1.76 13.95
C VAL A 217 -8.67 2.17 14.17
N VAL A 218 -8.41 3.35 14.71
CA VAL A 218 -7.07 3.89 14.93
C VAL A 218 -6.57 3.55 16.34
N GLY A 219 -5.36 3.01 16.44
CA GLY A 219 -4.70 2.73 17.72
C GLY A 219 -5.26 1.53 18.49
N ARG A 220 -5.94 0.59 17.81
CA ARG A 220 -6.47 -0.64 18.42
C ARG A 220 -5.35 -1.48 19.04
N TRP A 221 -4.17 -1.46 18.44
CA TRP A 221 -2.98 -2.16 18.92
C TRP A 221 -2.61 -1.84 20.38
N ARG A 222 -2.98 -0.64 20.87
CA ARG A 222 -2.71 -0.23 22.27
C ARG A 222 -3.49 -1.04 23.29
N ARG A 223 -4.60 -1.65 22.86
CA ARG A 223 -5.47 -2.51 23.69
C ARG A 223 -5.23 -3.99 23.43
N ASN A 224 -4.28 -4.33 22.56
CA ASN A 224 -3.98 -5.71 22.26
C ASN A 224 -3.13 -6.32 23.38
N PRO A 225 -3.54 -7.45 23.98
CA PRO A 225 -2.78 -8.08 25.07
C PRO A 225 -1.46 -8.70 24.60
N GLN A 226 -1.35 -9.02 23.31
CA GLN A 226 -0.16 -9.64 22.72
C GLN A 226 0.82 -8.57 22.21
N PRO A 227 2.15 -8.78 22.34
CA PRO A 227 3.14 -7.86 21.82
C PRO A 227 3.08 -7.83 20.28
N VAL A 228 2.72 -6.67 19.73
CA VAL A 228 2.61 -6.41 18.29
C VAL A 228 3.58 -5.34 17.80
N HIS A 229 4.51 -4.94 18.67
CA HIS A 229 5.61 -4.05 18.33
C HIS A 229 6.87 -4.86 18.08
N PHE A 230 7.45 -4.72 16.89
CA PHE A 230 8.71 -5.34 16.51
C PHE A 230 9.76 -4.26 16.23
N ASN A 231 11.01 -4.50 16.64
CA ASN A 231 12.09 -3.50 16.56
C ASN A 231 12.32 -2.98 15.13
N PHE A 232 12.16 -3.85 14.13
CA PHE A 232 12.33 -3.49 12.72
C PHE A 232 11.26 -2.54 12.16
N TYR A 233 10.24 -2.17 12.94
CA TYR A 233 9.29 -1.11 12.56
C TYR A 233 9.82 0.30 12.76
N GLN A 234 10.91 0.48 13.53
CA GLN A 234 11.25 1.78 14.08
C GLN A 234 11.53 2.85 13.01
N ALA A 235 12.23 2.49 11.92
CA ALA A 235 12.58 3.42 10.85
C ALA A 235 11.33 3.89 10.09
N GLU A 236 10.47 2.97 9.71
CA GLU A 236 9.23 3.22 8.97
C GLU A 236 8.16 3.92 9.83
N LEU A 237 8.06 3.56 11.12
CA LEU A 237 7.18 4.28 12.04
C LEU A 237 7.58 5.75 12.18
N ARG A 238 8.88 6.07 12.14
CA ARG A 238 9.37 7.44 12.11
C ARG A 238 9.11 8.09 10.74
N SER A 239 9.40 7.41 9.63
CA SER A 239 9.25 7.96 8.27
C SER A 239 7.79 8.26 7.90
N HIS A 240 6.84 7.54 8.52
CA HIS A 240 5.40 7.78 8.41
C HIS A 240 4.83 8.64 9.55
N GLY A 241 5.66 9.13 10.48
CA GLY A 241 5.24 10.07 11.52
C GLY A 241 4.32 9.46 12.60
N TYR A 242 4.42 8.15 12.85
CA TYR A 242 3.75 7.46 13.96
C TYR A 242 4.54 7.55 15.26
N LEU A 243 5.87 7.67 15.17
CA LEU A 243 6.73 8.00 16.30
C LEU A 243 7.14 9.47 16.17
N ARG A 244 6.93 10.24 17.24
CA ARG A 244 7.52 11.58 17.34
C ARG A 244 9.05 11.40 17.38
N GLY A 245 9.79 12.19 16.60
CA GLY A 245 11.25 12.30 16.76
C GLY A 245 11.61 12.73 18.19
N PRO A 246 12.88 12.57 18.63
CA PRO A 246 13.30 13.17 19.88
C PRO A 246 12.91 14.66 19.86
N ARG A 247 12.20 15.14 20.89
CA ARG A 247 12.02 16.58 21.09
C ARG A 247 13.43 17.16 21.11
N ARG A 248 13.76 18.08 20.19
CA ARG A 248 14.89 18.98 20.42
C ARG A 248 14.55 19.68 21.74
N THR A 249 15.22 19.30 22.82
CA THR A 249 15.25 20.09 24.04
C THR A 249 15.77 21.46 23.61
N ALA A 250 14.91 22.48 23.72
CA ALA A 250 15.36 23.85 23.60
C ALA A 250 16.49 24.00 24.63
N GLN A 251 17.71 24.25 24.15
CA GLN A 251 18.78 24.74 25.00
C GLN A 251 18.25 26.03 25.62
N LEU A 252 17.93 25.96 26.91
CA LEU A 252 17.81 27.13 27.76
C LEU A 252 19.14 27.87 27.61
N ARG A 253 19.12 28.97 26.87
CA ARG A 253 20.15 29.99 26.97
C ARG A 253 20.10 30.46 28.42
N GLN A 254 21.03 29.98 29.24
CA GLN A 254 21.36 30.66 30.48
C GLN A 254 21.89 32.03 30.06
N GLY A 255 21.11 33.07 30.40
CA GLY A 255 21.53 34.44 30.28
C GLY A 255 22.80 34.64 31.10
N ALA A 256 23.79 35.26 30.46
CA ALA A 256 24.92 35.85 31.15
C ALA A 256 24.40 36.86 32.19
N GLY A 257 24.84 36.66 33.43
CA GLY A 257 24.66 37.60 34.51
C GLY A 257 25.97 37.67 35.28
N SER A 258 26.87 38.56 34.86
CA SER A 258 27.71 39.47 35.66
C SER A 258 28.72 40.15 34.73
#